data_AF-A0A917TF63-F1
#
_entry.id   AF-A0A917TF63-F1
#
_cell.length_a   1.000
_cell.length_b   1.000
_cell.length_c   1.000
_cell.angle_alpha   90.00
_cell.angle_beta   90.00
_cell.angle_gamma   90.00
#
_symmetry.space_group_name_H-M   'P 1'
#
loop_
_entity.id
_entity.type
_entity.pdbx_description
1 polymer ?
#
loop_
_entity_poly.entity_id
_entity_poly.type
_entity_poly.pdbx_seq_one_letter_code
_entity_poly.pdbx_strand_id
1 'polypeptide(L)'
;MIVATVTINGTTQTATPGTYASITRAWASGDTVTVKLPMRVVMRAANDNPNISAVTYGPVVLSGNYGDAALTAPPQLTVASISRTSTTALRFSATANGAAVELGPFYDAHGHNYAVYWTAPGEGAVLSTPTFRLVNQASASLLTGRRPGRPCPAGSGRRERRRGRTGPR
;
A
#
# COMPACT_ATOMS: atom_id res chain seq x y z
N MET A 1 17.17 3.23 -7.85
CA MET A 1 16.47 4.12 -6.90
C MET A 1 14.97 3.87 -7.05
N ILE A 2 14.25 3.66 -5.96
CA ILE A 2 12.80 3.39 -5.96
C ILE A 2 12.13 4.69 -5.52
N VAL A 3 11.43 5.36 -6.43
CA VAL A 3 10.83 6.69 -6.20
C VAL A 3 9.32 6.64 -6.40
N ALA A 4 8.57 7.33 -5.54
CA ALA A 4 7.14 7.51 -5.72
C ALA A 4 6.89 8.45 -6.91
N THR A 5 5.87 8.17 -7.72
CA THR A 5 5.46 9.04 -8.83
C THR A 5 4.10 9.62 -8.54
N VAL A 6 3.98 10.95 -8.63
CA VAL A 6 2.70 11.65 -8.51
C VAL A 6 2.36 12.22 -9.88
N THR A 7 1.12 12.03 -10.33
CA THR A 7 0.60 12.62 -11.56
C THR A 7 -0.74 13.29 -11.29
N ILE A 8 -0.99 14.42 -11.94
CA ILE A 8 -2.27 15.15 -11.87
C ILE A 8 -2.82 15.21 -13.28
N ASN A 9 -4.02 14.67 -13.49
CA ASN A 9 -4.65 14.58 -14.83
C ASN A 9 -3.69 14.00 -15.90
N GLY A 10 -2.82 13.06 -15.50
CA GLY A 10 -1.81 12.45 -16.37
C GLY A 10 -0.45 13.16 -16.42
N THR A 11 -0.31 14.36 -15.88
CA THR A 11 0.95 15.13 -15.87
C THR A 11 1.76 14.86 -14.60
N THR A 12 2.98 14.34 -14.75
CA THR A 12 3.92 14.06 -13.66
C THR A 12 4.28 15.32 -12.88
N GLN A 13 4.29 15.19 -11.55
CA GLN A 13 4.71 16.22 -10.60
C GLN A 13 6.05 15.83 -9.99
N THR A 14 6.85 16.83 -9.66
CA THR A 14 8.09 16.62 -8.90
C THR A 14 7.75 16.24 -7.47
N ALA A 15 8.31 15.12 -7.01
CA ALA A 15 8.20 14.67 -5.63
C ALA A 15 9.58 14.27 -5.12
N THR A 16 9.95 14.75 -3.93
CA THR A 16 11.20 14.38 -3.27
C THR A 16 10.91 13.28 -2.25
N PRO A 17 11.63 12.15 -2.26
CA PRO A 17 11.47 11.10 -1.26
C PRO A 17 11.68 11.64 0.16
N GLY A 18 10.86 11.18 1.11
CA GLY A 18 10.97 11.58 2.53
C GLY A 18 10.40 12.96 2.86
N THR A 19 9.79 13.66 1.90
CA THR A 19 9.11 14.94 2.13
C THR A 19 7.66 14.91 1.66
N TYR A 20 6.91 15.95 1.99
CA TYR A 20 5.58 16.16 1.43
C TYR A 20 5.68 16.74 0.02
N ALA A 21 5.05 16.09 -0.95
CA ALA A 21 4.84 16.65 -2.29
C ALA A 21 3.72 17.71 -2.22
N SER A 22 4.09 18.98 -2.24
CA SER A 22 3.13 20.10 -2.18
C SER A 22 2.68 20.48 -3.59
N ILE A 23 1.37 20.48 -3.83
CA ILE A 23 0.76 20.82 -5.12
C ILE A 23 -0.06 22.10 -4.94
N THR A 24 0.43 23.21 -5.49
CA THR A 24 -0.25 24.51 -5.44
C THR A 24 -0.92 24.80 -6.78
N ARG A 25 -2.24 24.61 -6.86
CA ARG A 25 -3.06 24.96 -8.02
C ARG A 25 -4.51 25.24 -7.63
N ALA A 26 -5.27 25.85 -8.53
CA ALA A 26 -6.72 25.89 -8.42
C ALA A 26 -7.29 24.49 -8.73
N TRP A 27 -8.03 23.94 -7.77
CA TRP A 27 -8.70 22.64 -7.89
C TRP A 27 -10.10 22.83 -8.47
N ALA A 28 -10.43 22.03 -9.47
CA ALA A 28 -11.75 21.95 -10.06
C ALA A 28 -12.35 20.55 -9.90
N SER A 29 -13.68 20.47 -9.95
CA SER A 29 -14.37 19.18 -9.95
C SER A 29 -13.93 18.37 -11.17
N GLY A 30 -13.45 17.14 -10.93
CA GLY A 30 -12.94 16.24 -11.98
C GLY A 30 -11.42 16.14 -12.04
N ASP A 31 -10.68 16.99 -11.32
CA ASP A 31 -9.23 16.82 -11.17
C ASP A 31 -8.91 15.46 -10.51
N THR A 32 -8.00 14.71 -11.13
CA THR A 32 -7.57 13.38 -10.67
C THR A 32 -6.09 13.42 -10.27
N VAL A 33 -5.80 13.01 -9.04
CA VAL A 33 -4.44 12.82 -8.54
C VAL A 33 -4.16 11.33 -8.48
N THR A 34 -3.12 10.87 -9.16
CA THR A 34 -2.66 9.48 -9.13
C THR A 34 -1.29 9.41 -8.47
N VAL A 35 -1.18 8.61 -7.42
CA VAL A 35 0.08 8.35 -6.70
C VAL A 35 0.47 6.89 -6.93
N LYS A 36 1.67 6.67 -7.44
CA LYS A 36 2.27 5.35 -7.62
C LYS A 36 3.40 5.18 -6.61
N LEU A 37 3.18 4.28 -5.66
CA LEU A 37 4.15 3.89 -4.66
C LEU A 37 4.74 2.53 -5.05
N PRO A 38 6.02 2.46 -5.40
CA PRO A 38 6.64 1.19 -5.72
C PRO A 38 6.77 0.29 -4.48
N MET A 39 6.03 -0.81 -4.46
CA MET A 39 6.06 -1.82 -3.39
C MET A 39 6.90 -3.02 -3.84
N ARG A 40 7.81 -3.47 -2.96
CA ARG A 40 8.64 -4.66 -3.17
C ARG A 40 8.75 -5.48 -1.89
N VAL A 41 9.08 -6.75 -2.04
CA VAL A 41 9.47 -7.62 -0.92
C VAL A 41 10.87 -7.23 -0.46
N VAL A 42 11.04 -7.02 0.85
CA VAL A 42 12.29 -6.64 1.52
C VAL A 42 12.44 -7.53 2.75
N MET A 43 13.62 -8.14 2.91
CA MET A 43 13.99 -8.85 4.14
C MET A 43 14.61 -7.84 5.12
N ARG A 44 13.93 -7.56 6.24
CA ARG A 44 14.45 -6.66 7.28
C ARG A 44 15.00 -7.48 8.43
N ALA A 45 16.31 -7.41 8.65
CA ALA A 45 16.96 -8.02 9.80
C ALA A 45 16.36 -7.49 11.12
N ALA A 46 16.26 -8.36 12.11
CA ALA A 46 15.99 -7.98 13.48
C ALA A 46 17.17 -7.16 14.02
N ASN A 47 16.87 -6.24 14.95
CA ASN A 47 17.88 -5.30 15.46
C ASN A 47 18.97 -6.00 16.30
N ASP A 48 18.62 -7.13 16.89
CA ASP A 48 19.45 -7.95 17.78
C ASP A 48 20.18 -9.09 17.03
N ASN A 49 19.56 -9.66 15.99
CA ASN A 49 20.13 -10.79 15.26
C ASN A 49 19.99 -10.62 13.73
N PRO A 50 21.11 -10.46 12.98
CA PRO A 50 21.08 -10.30 11.52
C PRO A 50 20.65 -11.57 10.76
N ASN A 51 20.64 -12.73 11.41
CA ASN A 51 20.18 -14.00 10.85
C ASN A 51 18.68 -14.23 11.06
N ILE A 52 18.01 -13.36 11.82
CA ILE A 52 16.56 -13.36 11.97
C ILE A 52 16.02 -12.15 11.21
N SER A 53 15.05 -12.35 10.34
CA SER A 53 14.50 -11.29 9.51
C SER A 53 12.99 -11.36 9.39
N ALA A 54 12.36 -10.21 9.25
CA ALA A 54 10.95 -10.08 8.89
C ALA A 54 10.80 -9.81 7.39
N VAL A 55 9.77 -10.40 6.78
CA VAL A 55 9.43 -10.13 5.38
C VAL A 55 8.50 -8.91 5.34
N THR A 56 8.84 -7.91 4.54
CA THR A 56 7.99 -6.71 4.37
C THR A 56 7.66 -6.48 2.91
N TYR A 57 6.44 -6.02 2.61
CA TYR A 57 6.00 -5.57 1.30
C TYR A 57 5.63 -4.08 1.37
N GLY A 58 6.57 -3.22 0.98
CA GLY A 58 6.43 -1.78 1.20
C GLY A 58 6.35 -1.43 2.70
N PRO A 59 5.27 -0.79 3.19
CA PRO A 59 5.08 -0.50 4.61
C PRO A 59 4.46 -1.66 5.39
N VAL A 60 4.03 -2.73 4.72
CA VAL A 60 3.28 -3.84 5.36
C VAL A 60 4.24 -4.95 5.77
N VAL A 61 4.16 -5.38 7.02
CA VAL A 61 4.85 -6.59 7.50
C VAL A 61 4.03 -7.81 7.11
N LEU A 62 4.69 -8.83 6.57
CA LEU A 62 4.07 -10.10 6.24
C LEU A 62 4.29 -11.12 7.34
N SER A 63 3.26 -11.91 7.63
CA SER A 63 3.28 -13.01 8.58
C SER A 63 2.91 -14.32 7.90
N GLY A 64 3.57 -15.40 8.29
CA GLY A 64 3.25 -16.75 7.86
C GLY A 64 2.09 -17.31 8.64
N ASN A 65 1.13 -17.93 7.97
CA ASN A 65 0.00 -18.61 8.58
C ASN A 65 0.39 -20.06 8.92
N TYR A 66 0.32 -20.42 10.20
CA TYR A 66 0.61 -21.76 10.72
C TYR A 66 -0.62 -22.47 11.30
N GLY A 67 -1.83 -21.90 11.17
CA GLY A 67 -3.06 -22.51 11.70
C GLY A 67 -2.93 -22.78 13.20
N ASP A 68 -3.13 -24.03 13.61
CA ASP A 68 -3.00 -24.45 15.02
C ASP A 68 -1.59 -24.96 15.37
N ALA A 69 -0.64 -24.95 14.43
CA ALA A 69 0.70 -25.48 14.66
C ALA A 69 1.47 -24.57 15.64
N ALA A 70 1.94 -25.15 16.75
CA ALA A 70 2.75 -24.44 17.73
C ALA A 70 4.17 -24.22 17.18
N LEU A 71 4.59 -22.97 17.15
CA LEU A 71 5.96 -22.59 16.77
C LEU A 71 6.81 -22.43 18.03
N THR A 72 7.84 -23.25 18.18
CA THR A 72 8.79 -23.15 19.29
C THR A 72 10.05 -22.37 18.91
N ALA A 73 10.28 -22.13 17.62
CA ALA A 73 11.40 -21.35 17.10
C ALA A 73 11.03 -20.68 15.76
N PRO A 74 11.74 -19.61 15.36
CA PRO A 74 11.57 -18.98 14.05
C PRO A 74 11.88 -19.96 12.90
N PRO A 75 10.92 -20.24 12.01
CA PRO A 75 11.12 -21.17 10.91
C PRO A 75 12.13 -20.65 9.89
N GLN A 76 12.89 -21.55 9.26
CA GLN A 76 13.88 -21.21 8.23
C GLN A 76 13.19 -20.91 6.91
N LEU A 77 13.30 -19.67 6.43
CA LEU A 77 12.63 -19.21 5.22
C LEU A 77 13.56 -19.28 4.01
N THR A 78 13.09 -19.90 2.93
CA THR A 78 13.76 -19.83 1.62
C THR A 78 13.37 -18.52 0.93
N VAL A 79 14.14 -17.46 1.10
CA VAL A 79 13.82 -16.10 0.59
C VAL A 79 13.47 -16.08 -0.91
N ALA A 80 14.19 -16.86 -1.73
CA ALA A 80 13.96 -16.93 -3.17
C ALA A 80 12.59 -17.54 -3.57
N SER A 81 11.92 -18.25 -2.65
CA SER A 81 10.62 -18.88 -2.89
C SER A 81 9.43 -17.94 -2.69
N ILE A 82 9.66 -16.73 -2.16
CA ILE A 82 8.58 -15.77 -1.89
C ILE A 82 7.98 -15.31 -3.22
N SER A 83 6.73 -15.65 -3.46
CA SER A 83 6.00 -15.29 -4.66
C SER A 83 4.63 -14.73 -4.30
N ARG A 84 4.19 -13.68 -5.02
CA ARG A 84 2.88 -13.09 -4.82
C ARG A 84 1.82 -13.94 -5.54
N THR A 85 0.81 -14.40 -4.82
CA THR A 85 -0.22 -15.30 -5.34
C THR A 85 -1.52 -14.60 -5.73
N SER A 86 -1.69 -13.33 -5.33
CA SER A 86 -2.89 -12.54 -5.64
C SER A 86 -2.56 -11.16 -6.21
N THR A 87 -3.35 -10.71 -7.18
CA THR A 87 -3.26 -9.36 -7.77
C THR A 87 -4.06 -8.31 -7.00
N THR A 88 -5.11 -8.73 -6.29
CA THR A 88 -6.03 -7.85 -5.55
C THR A 88 -5.80 -7.86 -4.05
N ALA A 89 -5.30 -8.98 -3.51
CA ALA A 89 -4.95 -9.12 -2.09
C ALA A 89 -3.43 -9.12 -1.89
N LEU A 90 -3.01 -8.86 -0.66
CA LEU A 90 -1.62 -8.98 -0.21
C LEU A 90 -1.32 -10.42 0.23
N ARG A 91 -1.49 -11.38 -0.68
CA ARG A 91 -1.20 -12.79 -0.44
C ARG A 91 0.05 -13.23 -1.18
N PHE A 92 0.89 -13.98 -0.48
CA PHE A 92 2.12 -14.55 -0.99
C PHE A 92 2.25 -16.00 -0.53
N SER A 93 3.04 -16.78 -1.25
CA SER A 93 3.48 -18.11 -0.85
C SER A 93 4.98 -18.10 -0.66
N ALA A 94 5.48 -18.84 0.32
CA ALA A 94 6.91 -19.10 0.48
C ALA A 94 7.13 -20.54 0.95
N THR A 95 8.38 -20.98 0.96
CA THR A 95 8.81 -22.25 1.55
C THR A 95 9.53 -21.97 2.86
N ALA A 96 9.06 -22.59 3.93
CA ALA A 96 9.65 -22.53 5.26
C ALA A 96 9.83 -23.93 5.84
N ASN A 97 11.02 -24.27 6.34
CA ASN A 97 11.38 -25.63 6.79
C ASN A 97 11.04 -26.73 5.76
N GLY A 98 11.11 -26.43 4.46
CA GLY A 98 10.76 -27.36 3.38
C GLY A 98 9.26 -27.50 3.09
N ALA A 99 8.38 -26.83 3.83
CA ALA A 99 6.94 -26.82 3.60
C ALA A 99 6.46 -25.48 3.02
N ALA A 100 5.40 -25.51 2.22
CA ALA A 100 4.76 -24.29 1.74
C ALA A 100 4.04 -23.57 2.90
N VAL A 101 4.22 -22.26 2.99
CA VAL A 101 3.56 -21.37 3.95
C VAL A 101 2.92 -20.21 3.20
N GLU A 102 1.68 -19.89 3.56
CA GLU A 102 1.03 -18.67 3.09
C GLU A 102 1.52 -17.49 3.91
N LEU A 103 1.93 -16.42 3.24
CA LEU A 103 2.22 -15.14 3.87
C LEU A 103 1.10 -14.15 3.56
N GLY A 104 0.60 -13.52 4.61
CA GLY A 104 -0.40 -12.45 4.54
C GLY A 104 0.03 -11.23 5.33
N PRO A 105 -0.74 -10.14 5.31
CA PRO A 105 -0.46 -8.98 6.14
C PRO A 105 -0.58 -9.33 7.61
N PHE A 106 0.38 -8.88 8.42
CA PHE A 106 0.36 -9.12 9.86
C PHE A 106 -0.90 -8.58 10.54
N TYR A 107 -1.44 -7.46 10.07
CA TYR A 107 -2.68 -6.91 10.63
C TYR A 107 -3.92 -7.81 10.41
N ASP A 108 -3.86 -8.74 9.46
CA ASP A 108 -4.91 -9.73 9.20
C ASP A 108 -4.65 -11.06 9.93
N ALA A 109 -3.50 -11.22 10.61
CA ALA A 109 -3.12 -12.46 11.29
C ALA A 109 -3.79 -12.59 12.67
N HIS A 110 -5.06 -13.01 12.67
CA HIS A 110 -5.84 -13.26 13.88
C HIS A 110 -6.48 -14.66 13.87
N GLY A 111 -6.64 -15.26 15.05
CA GLY A 111 -7.30 -16.56 15.20
C GLY A 111 -6.51 -17.77 14.70
N HIS A 112 -5.19 -17.62 14.49
CA HIS A 112 -4.27 -18.69 14.13
C HIS A 112 -2.86 -18.34 14.64
N ASN A 113 -2.02 -19.36 14.79
CA ASN A 113 -0.59 -19.19 15.04
C ASN A 113 0.07 -18.61 13.80
N TYR A 114 0.93 -17.62 14.02
CA TYR A 114 1.63 -16.92 12.94
C TYR A 114 3.11 -16.71 13.25
N ALA A 115 3.93 -16.60 12.20
CA ALA A 115 5.34 -16.24 12.30
C ALA A 115 5.61 -14.91 11.58
N VAL A 116 6.14 -13.92 12.29
CA VAL A 116 6.62 -12.66 11.67
C VAL A 116 8.12 -12.71 11.40
N TYR A 117 8.85 -13.36 12.30
CA TYR A 117 10.30 -13.50 12.23
C TYR A 117 10.69 -14.87 11.68
N TRP A 118 11.67 -14.85 10.80
CA TRP A 118 12.15 -16.01 10.06
C TRP A 118 13.65 -16.14 10.23
N THR A 119 14.15 -17.37 10.30
CA THR A 119 15.58 -17.64 10.21
C THR A 119 16.01 -17.49 8.75
N ALA A 120 16.52 -16.31 8.41
CA ALA A 120 17.02 -15.94 7.08
C ALA A 120 17.83 -14.64 7.18
N PRO A 121 18.92 -14.49 6.39
CA PRO A 121 19.71 -13.27 6.38
C PRO A 121 18.88 -12.08 5.86
N GLY A 122 19.01 -10.92 6.50
CA GLY A 122 18.35 -9.68 6.08
C GLY A 122 19.08 -8.96 4.93
N GLU A 123 18.40 -7.99 4.29
CA GLU A 123 18.91 -7.13 3.18
C GLU A 123 20.11 -6.22 3.59
N GLY A 124 20.66 -6.39 4.81
CA GLY A 124 21.89 -5.74 5.28
C GLY A 124 22.95 -6.69 5.86
N ALA A 125 22.69 -8.01 5.90
CA ALA A 125 23.63 -9.00 6.41
C ALA A 125 24.60 -9.52 5.32
N VAL A 126 24.32 -9.22 4.05
CA VAL A 126 25.14 -9.59 2.90
C VAL A 126 26.19 -8.52 2.61
N LEU A 127 27.32 -8.58 3.31
CA LEU A 127 28.58 -8.14 2.70
C LEU A 127 28.85 -9.13 1.56
N SER A 128 28.68 -8.67 0.31
CA SER A 128 28.84 -9.39 -0.98
C SER A 128 27.51 -9.83 -1.62
N THR A 129 27.04 -9.01 -2.55
CA THR A 129 25.96 -9.19 -3.53
C THR A 129 25.93 -10.61 -4.15
N PRO A 130 24.74 -11.20 -4.32
CA PRO A 130 24.09 -11.13 -5.63
C PRO A 130 22.71 -10.46 -5.54
N THR A 131 22.50 -9.53 -6.47
CA THR A 131 21.25 -8.79 -6.69
C THR A 131 20.18 -9.76 -7.17
N PHE A 132 19.34 -10.29 -6.27
CA PHE A 132 18.18 -11.06 -6.69
C PHE A 132 17.07 -10.10 -7.15
N ARG A 133 16.81 -10.09 -8.46
CA ARG A 133 15.73 -9.32 -9.07
C ARG A 133 14.44 -10.14 -8.98
N LEU A 134 13.67 -9.98 -7.90
CA LEU A 134 12.32 -10.53 -7.83
C LEU A 134 11.43 -9.77 -8.82
N VAL A 135 10.98 -10.45 -9.87
CA VAL A 135 10.07 -9.90 -10.87
C VAL A 135 8.65 -10.00 -10.33
N ASN A 136 8.08 -8.88 -9.89
CA ASN A 136 6.66 -8.80 -9.51
C ASN A 136 5.80 -8.75 -10.79
N GLN A 137 5.28 -9.89 -11.24
CA GLN A 137 4.31 -9.99 -12.35
C GLN A 137 2.86 -9.71 -11.89
N ALA A 138 2.60 -8.62 -11.19
CA ALA A 138 1.24 -8.20 -10.86
C ALA A 138 0.92 -6.83 -11.47
N SER A 139 0.11 -6.88 -12.53
CA SER A 139 -0.49 -5.76 -13.25
C SER A 139 -1.14 -4.74 -12.29
N ALA A 140 -0.93 -3.46 -12.61
CA ALA A 140 -1.48 -2.32 -11.89
C ALA A 140 -3.01 -2.41 -11.77
N SER A 141 -3.53 -2.52 -10.55
CA SER A 141 -4.94 -2.19 -10.26
C SER A 141 -5.01 -0.76 -9.74
N LEU A 142 -5.65 0.10 -10.53
CA LEU A 142 -6.04 1.46 -10.19
C LEU A 142 -7.10 1.42 -9.09
N LEU A 143 -6.80 1.97 -7.91
CA LEU A 143 -7.81 2.24 -6.90
C LEU A 143 -8.39 3.64 -7.17
N THR A 144 -9.45 3.70 -7.99
CA THR A 144 -10.21 4.93 -8.22
C THR A 144 -11.14 5.20 -7.03
N GLY A 145 -10.67 5.97 -6.05
CA GLY A 145 -11.51 6.50 -4.98
C GLY A 145 -12.42 7.62 -5.49
N ARG A 146 -13.62 7.28 -5.97
CA ARG A 146 -14.66 8.27 -6.32
C ARG A 146 -15.40 8.69 -5.04
N ARG A 147 -15.18 9.93 -4.56
CA ARG A 147 -16.07 10.54 -3.55
C ARG A 147 -17.45 10.78 -4.19
N PRO A 148 -18.55 10.24 -3.63
CA PRO A 148 -19.89 10.66 -4.04
C PRO A 148 -20.14 12.06 -3.45
N GLY A 149 -20.24 13.07 -4.31
CA GLY A 149 -20.63 14.42 -3.90
C GLY A 149 -22.10 14.45 -3.48
N ARG A 150 -22.36 14.90 -2.24
CA ARG A 150 -23.69 15.39 -1.85
C ARG A 150 -23.91 16.76 -2.51
N PRO A 151 -25.06 17.03 -3.15
CA PRO A 151 -25.36 18.36 -3.66
C PRO A 151 -25.68 19.34 -2.52
N CYS A 152 -25.02 20.51 -2.52
CA CYS A 152 -25.40 21.64 -1.69
C CYS A 152 -26.73 22.24 -2.19
N PRO A 153 -27.69 22.63 -1.31
CA PRO A 153 -28.87 23.35 -1.74
C PRO A 153 -28.52 24.80 -2.10
N ALA A 154 -28.96 25.23 -3.28
CA ALA A 154 -28.83 26.60 -3.76
C ALA A 154 -29.67 27.58 -2.92
N GLY A 155 -29.11 28.75 -2.63
CA GLY A 155 -29.74 29.83 -1.87
C GLY A 155 -31.01 30.36 -2.53
N SER A 156 -32.06 30.51 -1.73
CA SER A 156 -33.33 31.11 -2.12
C SER A 156 -33.17 32.61 -2.39
N GLY A 157 -33.34 33.01 -3.66
CA GLY A 157 -33.41 34.41 -4.07
C GLY A 157 -34.63 35.11 -3.45
N ARG A 158 -34.37 36.13 -2.64
CA ARG A 158 -35.37 37.04 -2.08
C ARG A 158 -35.84 38.00 -3.18
N ARG A 159 -36.97 37.68 -3.82
CA ARG A 159 -37.64 38.54 -4.82
C ARG A 159 -38.33 39.71 -4.13
N GLU A 160 -37.79 40.90 -4.31
CA GLU A 160 -38.41 42.16 -3.92
C GLU A 160 -39.62 42.46 -4.83
N ARG A 161 -40.82 42.52 -4.25
CA ARG A 161 -42.05 42.92 -4.95
C ARG A 161 -42.33 44.39 -4.68
N ARG A 162 -41.94 45.26 -5.62
CA ARG A 162 -42.53 46.60 -5.81
C ARG A 162 -44.03 46.46 -6.07
N ARG A 163 -44.87 47.03 -5.21
CA ARG A 163 -46.29 47.31 -5.52
C ARG A 163 -46.41 48.78 -5.93
N GLY A 164 -46.49 49.05 -7.23
CA GLY A 164 -47.07 50.29 -7.75
C GLY A 164 -48.57 50.09 -7.94
N ARG A 165 -49.38 50.97 -7.34
CA ARG A 165 -50.85 51.00 -7.46
C ARG A 165 -51.22 52.35 -8.08
N THR A 166 -51.71 52.33 -9.32
CA THR A 166 -52.42 53.42 -10.00
C THR A 166 -53.75 52.86 -10.54
N GLY A 167 -54.83 53.66 -10.45
CA GLY A 167 -56.26 53.30 -10.59
C GLY A 167 -56.74 52.85 -11.98
N PRO A 168 -58.06 52.86 -12.30
CA PRO A 168 -58.85 54.11 -12.35
C PRO A 168 -60.39 54.01 -12.08
N ARG A 169 -61.02 55.19 -12.17
CA ARG A 169 -62.45 55.57 -12.29
C ARG A 169 -63.26 55.79 -11.02
#